data_AF-A0A4S4DH98-F1
#
_entry.id   AF-A0A4S4DH98-F1
#
_cell.length_a   1.000
_cell.length_b   1.000
_cell.length_c   1.000
_cell.angle_alpha   90.00
_cell.angle_beta   90.00
_cell.angle_gamma   90.00
#
_symmetry.space_group_name_H-M   'P 1'
#
loop_
_entity.id
_entity.type
_entity.pdbx_description
1 polymer ?
#
loop_
_entity_poly.entity_id
_entity_poly.type
_entity_poly.pdbx_seq_one_letter_code
_entity_poly.pdbx_strand_id
1 'polypeptide(L)'
;MELSIHALPIPDSTKNMVPEVTRRSANYHPSIWGDHFLAYASHATEVDVKMGQQLQQQKEEVRKMLVAANDQLSQKLNFIDAIQRLGVSYHFESEIETALPNYNTYMKPIMITMMTKPRMIFILLLSCFGCLDNKDIPSLVASLICHAFDVLASDDVFNKFKDDNGKIRESLIADVRGMLSLYEAAHFRVRGEDILDEALSFTITHLESAVSNLSNLVQEQVIHALNQPIHKGLTRLEATRYFFFYEQDDSHNKVLLNFAKLDFNLLQKMHQWELSEITR
;
A
#
# COMPACT_ATOMS: atom_id res chain seq x y z
N MET A 1 68.11 -32.87 71.52
CA MET A 1 68.12 -32.22 70.21
C MET A 1 66.78 -32.54 69.59
N GLU A 2 65.82 -31.62 69.68
CA GLU A 2 64.66 -31.58 68.77
C GLU A 2 64.04 -30.20 68.94
N LEU A 3 64.29 -29.35 67.94
CA LEU A 3 63.84 -27.98 67.85
C LEU A 3 62.36 -27.99 67.45
N SER A 4 61.52 -27.40 68.29
CA SER A 4 60.09 -27.21 68.02
C SER A 4 59.92 -26.15 66.92
N ILE A 5 59.62 -26.59 65.70
CA ILE A 5 59.37 -25.70 64.57
C ILE A 5 57.89 -25.28 64.61
N HIS A 6 57.65 -24.03 64.98
CA HIS A 6 56.35 -23.38 64.84
C HIS A 6 55.96 -23.27 63.37
N ALA A 7 54.87 -23.93 62.97
CA ALA A 7 54.26 -23.73 61.67
C ALA A 7 53.62 -22.33 61.61
N LEU A 8 54.00 -21.55 60.60
CA LEU A 8 53.45 -20.22 60.31
C LEU A 8 51.98 -20.34 59.86
N PRO A 9 51.12 -19.35 60.19
CA PRO A 9 49.74 -19.33 59.71
C PRO A 9 49.67 -19.22 58.19
N ILE A 10 48.81 -20.03 57.58
CA ILE A 10 48.46 -19.95 56.16
C ILE A 10 47.79 -18.59 55.90
N PRO A 11 48.24 -17.80 54.91
CA PRO A 11 47.64 -16.51 54.61
C PRO A 11 46.20 -16.69 54.12
N ASP A 12 45.31 -15.95 54.76
CA ASP A 12 43.89 -15.84 54.45
C ASP A 12 43.69 -15.36 53.00
N SER A 13 43.24 -16.27 52.13
CA SER A 13 42.92 -15.98 50.74
C SER A 13 41.52 -15.38 50.63
N THR A 14 41.27 -14.29 51.36
CA THR A 14 40.06 -13.48 51.28
C THR A 14 40.32 -12.19 50.50
N LYS A 15 40.99 -12.29 49.34
CA LYS A 15 41.05 -11.18 48.36
C LYS A 15 41.02 -11.72 46.95
N ASN A 16 39.81 -12.03 46.48
CA ASN A 16 39.32 -11.82 45.11
C ASN A 16 37.84 -12.24 45.04
N MET A 17 36.97 -11.63 45.85
CA MET A 17 35.53 -11.63 45.53
C MET A 17 35.34 -10.65 44.36
N VAL A 18 35.17 -11.19 43.17
CA VAL A 18 34.62 -10.42 42.05
C VAL A 18 33.29 -9.82 42.54
N PRO A 19 33.07 -8.50 42.47
CA PRO A 19 31.80 -7.92 42.87
C PRO A 19 30.70 -8.61 42.09
N GLU A 20 29.71 -9.17 42.78
CA GLU A 20 28.55 -9.77 42.12
C GLU A 20 27.84 -8.67 41.35
N VAL A 21 28.05 -8.62 40.03
CA VAL A 21 27.42 -7.63 39.17
C VAL A 21 25.96 -8.05 39.00
N THR A 22 25.10 -7.54 39.87
CA THR A 22 23.65 -7.72 39.73
C THR A 22 23.18 -6.96 38.49
N ARG A 23 23.02 -7.67 37.37
CA ARG A 23 22.48 -7.10 36.13
C ARG A 23 21.00 -6.74 36.37
N ARG A 24 20.61 -5.51 36.03
CA ARG A 24 19.21 -5.09 36.07
C ARG A 24 18.38 -5.91 35.07
N SER A 25 17.23 -6.43 35.50
CA SER A 25 16.26 -7.06 34.60
C SER A 25 15.65 -6.03 33.67
N ALA A 26 15.48 -6.38 32.40
CA ALA A 26 14.85 -5.51 31.41
C ALA A 26 13.31 -5.55 31.45
N ASN A 27 12.71 -6.58 32.05
CA ASN A 27 11.26 -6.77 32.16
C ASN A 27 10.50 -6.72 30.81
N TYR A 28 11.12 -7.18 29.72
CA TYR A 28 10.46 -7.29 28.42
C TYR A 28 9.41 -8.43 28.42
N HIS A 29 8.29 -8.21 27.75
CA HIS A 29 7.28 -9.24 27.55
C HIS A 29 7.83 -10.36 26.64
N PRO A 30 7.51 -11.63 26.89
CA PRO A 30 7.88 -12.73 26.00
C PRO A 30 7.26 -12.56 24.60
N SER A 31 7.79 -13.28 23.61
CA SER A 31 7.17 -13.32 22.28
C SER A 31 5.73 -13.85 22.36
N ILE A 32 4.80 -13.16 21.72
CA ILE A 32 3.40 -13.61 21.61
C ILE A 32 3.25 -14.86 20.71
N TRP A 33 4.27 -15.18 19.91
CA TRP A 33 4.21 -16.25 18.91
C TRP A 33 4.81 -17.59 19.40
N GLY A 34 5.64 -17.56 20.46
CA GLY A 34 6.37 -18.76 20.90
C GLY A 34 7.03 -19.50 19.72
N ASP A 35 6.77 -20.80 19.65
CA ASP A 35 7.33 -21.70 18.62
C ASP A 35 6.40 -21.90 17.42
N HIS A 36 5.35 -21.08 17.27
CA HIS A 36 4.30 -21.27 16.26
C HIS A 36 4.85 -21.45 14.84
N PHE A 37 5.91 -20.72 14.48
CA PHE A 37 6.45 -20.74 13.13
C PHE A 37 7.37 -21.94 12.82
N LEU A 38 7.86 -22.67 13.82
CA LEU A 38 8.70 -23.85 13.60
C LEU A 38 7.97 -24.97 12.84
N ALA A 39 6.63 -25.00 12.91
CA ALA A 39 5.81 -25.98 12.21
C ALA A 39 5.86 -25.85 10.67
N TYR A 40 6.28 -24.70 10.13
CA TYR A 40 6.31 -24.45 8.68
C TYR A 40 7.64 -24.82 8.01
N ALA A 41 8.57 -25.47 8.71
CA ALA A 41 9.85 -25.90 8.16
C ALA A 41 9.75 -26.99 7.05
N SER A 42 8.56 -27.55 6.83
CA SER A 42 8.31 -28.55 5.79
C SER A 42 8.37 -27.97 4.38
N HIS A 43 8.87 -28.76 3.43
CA HIS A 43 9.01 -28.38 2.02
C HIS A 43 7.69 -28.35 1.24
N ALA A 44 7.73 -27.70 0.07
CA ALA A 44 6.59 -27.53 -0.84
C ALA A 44 5.81 -28.82 -1.09
N THR A 45 4.48 -28.73 -0.97
CA THR A 45 3.54 -29.83 -1.18
C THR A 45 3.12 -29.94 -2.64
N GLU A 46 2.56 -31.09 -3.04
CA GLU A 46 1.94 -31.25 -4.38
C GLU A 46 0.84 -30.20 -4.64
N VAL A 47 0.16 -29.76 -3.58
CA VAL A 47 -0.84 -28.68 -3.63
C VAL A 47 -0.20 -27.35 -4.02
N ASP A 48 1.03 -27.07 -3.55
CA ASP A 48 1.77 -25.85 -3.89
C ASP A 48 2.22 -25.84 -5.34
N VAL A 49 2.65 -26.99 -5.87
CA VAL A 49 3.01 -27.14 -7.28
C VAL A 49 1.81 -26.89 -8.19
N LYS A 50 0.65 -27.48 -7.87
CA LYS A 50 -0.58 -27.27 -8.63
C LYS A 50 -1.06 -25.81 -8.55
N MET A 51 -0.95 -25.19 -7.38
CA MET A 51 -1.29 -23.78 -7.18
C MET A 51 -0.38 -22.86 -8.02
N GLY A 52 0.92 -23.16 -8.09
CA GLY A 52 1.87 -22.43 -8.95
C GLY A 52 1.54 -22.55 -10.44
N GLN A 53 1.12 -23.72 -10.91
CA GLN A 53 0.67 -23.90 -12.30
C GLN A 53 -0.60 -23.08 -12.62
N GLN A 54 -1.58 -23.08 -11.71
CA GLN A 54 -2.79 -22.28 -11.84
C GLN A 54 -2.47 -20.77 -11.83
N LEU A 55 -1.57 -20.35 -10.94
CA LEU A 55 -1.10 -18.97 -10.87
C LEU A 55 -0.49 -18.53 -12.21
N GLN A 56 0.35 -19.37 -12.82
CA GLN A 56 0.99 -19.04 -14.10
C GLN A 56 -0.03 -18.91 -15.24
N GLN A 57 -1.05 -19.77 -15.27
CA GLN A 57 -2.14 -19.66 -16.25
C GLN A 57 -2.91 -18.35 -16.07
N GLN A 58 -3.31 -18.03 -14.84
CA GLN A 58 -4.05 -16.79 -14.55
C GLN A 58 -3.19 -15.54 -14.79
N LYS A 59 -1.88 -15.60 -14.49
CA LYS A 59 -0.93 -14.53 -14.80
C LYS A 59 -0.97 -14.18 -16.29
N GLU A 60 -0.89 -15.19 -17.16
CA GLU A 60 -0.91 -14.96 -18.60
C GLU A 60 -2.25 -14.40 -19.08
N GLU A 61 -3.38 -14.82 -18.49
CA GLU A 61 -4.70 -14.25 -18.82
C GLU A 61 -4.82 -12.79 -18.37
N VAL A 62 -4.37 -12.44 -17.16
CA VAL A 62 -4.31 -11.04 -16.70
C VAL A 62 -3.39 -10.21 -17.60
N ARG A 63 -2.25 -10.76 -18.02
CA ARG A 63 -1.32 -10.12 -18.96
C ARG A 63 -1.99 -9.82 -20.29
N LYS A 64 -2.71 -10.79 -20.88
CA LYS A 64 -3.49 -10.60 -22.11
C LYS A 64 -4.57 -9.54 -21.93
N MET A 65 -5.28 -9.52 -20.80
CA MET A 65 -6.28 -8.49 -20.51
C MET A 65 -5.66 -7.09 -20.44
N LEU A 66 -4.47 -6.95 -19.84
CA LEU A 66 -3.75 -5.69 -19.75
C LEU A 66 -3.30 -5.17 -21.13
N VAL A 67 -2.90 -6.09 -22.02
CA VAL A 67 -2.50 -5.77 -23.41
C VAL A 67 -3.70 -5.49 -24.32
N ALA A 68 -4.80 -6.23 -24.13
CA ALA A 68 -6.01 -6.17 -24.97
C ALA A 68 -7.02 -5.11 -24.51
N ALA A 69 -6.86 -4.53 -23.31
CA ALA A 69 -7.68 -3.41 -22.85
C ALA A 69 -7.65 -2.31 -23.93
N ASN A 70 -8.81 -2.11 -24.57
CA ASN A 70 -9.04 -1.26 -25.73
C ASN A 70 -8.54 0.19 -25.46
N ASP A 71 -8.41 1.02 -26.50
CA ASP A 71 -7.82 2.39 -26.46
C ASP A 71 -8.47 3.38 -25.46
N GLN A 72 -9.50 2.96 -24.71
CA GLN A 72 -10.10 3.75 -23.64
C GLN A 72 -9.20 3.78 -22.39
N LEU A 73 -8.41 4.85 -22.31
CA LEU A 73 -7.45 5.12 -21.25
C LEU A 73 -8.01 4.95 -19.82
N SER A 74 -9.26 5.33 -19.57
CA SER A 74 -9.87 5.23 -18.24
C SER A 74 -10.01 3.78 -17.76
N GLN A 75 -10.51 2.87 -18.60
CA GLN A 75 -10.66 1.46 -18.24
C GLN A 75 -9.31 0.79 -17.99
N LYS A 76 -8.32 1.15 -18.81
CA LYS A 76 -6.94 0.65 -18.68
C LYS A 76 -6.30 1.09 -17.37
N LEU A 77 -6.47 2.36 -17.00
CA LEU A 77 -5.97 2.93 -15.76
C LEU A 77 -6.59 2.24 -14.53
N ASN A 78 -7.89 1.97 -14.52
CA ASN A 78 -8.54 1.27 -13.39
C ASN A 78 -8.04 -0.16 -13.24
N PHE A 79 -7.76 -0.82 -14.36
CA PHE A 79 -7.24 -2.17 -14.34
C PHE A 79 -5.83 -2.18 -13.73
N ILE A 80 -5.00 -1.19 -14.08
CA ILE A 80 -3.68 -0.98 -13.48
C ILE A 80 -3.80 -0.66 -11.97
N ASP A 81 -4.76 0.19 -11.57
CA ASP A 81 -5.04 0.50 -10.16
C ASP A 81 -5.35 -0.77 -9.38
N ALA A 82 -6.26 -1.58 -9.91
CA ALA A 82 -6.66 -2.83 -9.29
C ALA A 82 -5.46 -3.77 -9.14
N ILE A 83 -4.63 -3.92 -10.17
CA ILE A 83 -3.40 -4.73 -10.12
C ILE A 83 -2.45 -4.26 -9.00
N GLN A 84 -2.28 -2.95 -8.85
CA GLN A 84 -1.38 -2.35 -7.86
C GLN A 84 -1.94 -2.46 -6.44
N ARG A 85 -3.21 -2.12 -6.25
CA ARG A 85 -3.88 -2.18 -4.95
C ARG A 85 -4.08 -3.62 -4.46
N LEU A 86 -4.23 -4.58 -5.37
CA LEU A 86 -4.23 -6.01 -5.03
C LEU A 86 -2.82 -6.55 -4.73
N GLY A 87 -1.78 -5.72 -4.88
CA GLY A 87 -0.41 -6.05 -4.49
C GLY A 87 0.30 -7.01 -5.45
N VAL A 88 -0.13 -7.07 -6.72
CA VAL A 88 0.42 -7.98 -7.73
C VAL A 88 1.07 -7.29 -8.92
N SER A 89 1.31 -5.98 -8.82
CA SER A 89 1.93 -5.19 -9.90
C SER A 89 3.33 -5.63 -10.28
N TYR A 90 4.08 -6.20 -9.35
CA TYR A 90 5.45 -6.70 -9.57
C TYR A 90 5.52 -7.83 -10.62
N HIS A 91 4.39 -8.47 -10.96
CA HIS A 91 4.32 -9.46 -12.04
C HIS A 91 4.19 -8.87 -13.44
N PHE A 92 3.82 -7.59 -13.54
CA PHE A 92 3.40 -6.93 -14.77
C PHE A 92 4.10 -5.59 -14.99
N GLU A 93 5.27 -5.36 -14.39
CA GLU A 93 5.97 -4.07 -14.45
C GLU A 93 6.19 -3.62 -15.90
N SER A 94 6.73 -4.50 -16.75
CA SER A 94 6.95 -4.22 -18.17
C SER A 94 5.67 -3.90 -18.94
N GLU A 95 4.59 -4.62 -18.66
CA GLU A 95 3.31 -4.46 -19.31
C GLU A 95 2.64 -3.17 -18.86
N ILE A 96 2.73 -2.83 -17.58
CA ILE A 96 2.24 -1.55 -17.02
C ILE A 96 3.02 -0.38 -17.66
N GLU A 97 4.34 -0.49 -17.78
CA GLU A 97 5.17 0.51 -18.45
C GLU A 97 4.81 0.68 -19.94
N THR A 98 4.52 -0.42 -20.63
CA THR A 98 4.15 -0.40 -22.06
C THR A 98 2.69 -0.01 -22.29
N ALA A 99 1.82 -0.31 -21.33
CA ALA A 99 0.39 -0.04 -21.38
C ALA A 99 0.09 1.45 -21.36
N LEU A 100 0.96 2.27 -20.76
CA LEU A 100 0.82 3.71 -20.81
C LEU A 100 1.28 4.22 -22.19
N PRO A 101 0.43 4.93 -22.95
CA PRO A 101 0.79 5.42 -24.27
C PRO A 101 2.04 6.32 -24.24
N ASN A 102 2.74 6.43 -25.38
CA ASN A 102 3.78 7.43 -25.65
C ASN A 102 3.21 8.88 -25.63
N TYR A 103 2.53 9.28 -24.58
CA TYR A 103 2.21 10.68 -24.34
C TYR A 103 3.53 11.36 -23.95
N ASN A 104 4.21 11.93 -24.94
CA ASN A 104 5.43 12.75 -24.89
C ASN A 104 6.74 12.08 -24.39
N THR A 105 7.84 12.28 -25.13
CA THR A 105 9.21 11.80 -24.85
C THR A 105 9.74 12.24 -23.48
N TYR A 106 9.13 13.27 -22.89
CA TYR A 106 9.45 13.80 -21.56
C TYR A 106 8.68 13.12 -20.41
N MET A 107 7.48 12.61 -20.68
CA MET A 107 6.56 12.05 -19.67
C MET A 107 6.75 10.54 -19.46
N LYS A 108 7.31 9.84 -20.46
CA LYS A 108 7.61 8.41 -20.37
C LYS A 108 8.59 8.07 -19.23
N PRO A 109 9.73 8.77 -19.05
CA PRO A 109 10.64 8.51 -17.94
C PRO A 109 10.02 8.81 -16.58
N ILE A 110 9.19 9.85 -16.48
CA ILE A 110 8.53 10.24 -15.23
C ILE A 110 7.43 9.25 -14.86
N MET A 111 6.53 8.88 -15.78
CA MET A 111 5.55 7.81 -15.55
C MET A 111 6.21 6.49 -15.14
N ILE A 112 7.30 6.07 -15.81
CA ILE A 112 8.06 4.87 -15.45
C ILE A 112 8.67 5.01 -14.04
N THR A 113 9.32 6.14 -13.72
CA THR A 113 9.96 6.38 -12.41
C THR A 113 8.96 6.44 -11.25
N MET A 114 7.72 6.84 -11.53
CA MET A 114 6.66 6.88 -10.53
C MET A 114 5.91 5.56 -10.39
N MET A 115 5.83 4.77 -11.46
CA MET A 115 5.19 3.45 -11.46
C MET A 115 6.11 2.34 -10.92
N THR A 116 7.42 2.48 -11.11
CA THR A 116 8.45 1.64 -10.48
C THR A 116 8.64 1.94 -8.99
N LYS A 117 8.07 3.06 -8.50
CA LYS A 117 7.99 3.36 -7.08
C LYS A 117 6.63 2.90 -6.55
N PRO A 118 6.56 1.84 -5.71
CA PRO A 118 5.30 1.25 -5.23
C PRO A 118 4.42 2.18 -4.38
N ARG A 119 4.85 3.44 -4.17
CA ARG A 119 4.24 4.40 -3.26
C ARG A 119 3.51 5.55 -3.95
N MET A 120 3.57 5.72 -5.27
CA MET A 120 3.15 6.97 -5.96
C MET A 120 1.94 6.88 -6.90
N ILE A 121 1.49 5.66 -7.15
CA ILE A 121 0.39 5.33 -8.05
C ILE A 121 -0.99 5.75 -7.52
N PHE A 122 -1.11 5.87 -6.20
CA PHE A 122 -2.39 5.88 -5.50
C PHE A 122 -3.25 7.14 -5.74
N ILE A 123 -2.63 8.21 -6.21
CA ILE A 123 -3.20 9.55 -6.45
C ILE A 123 -4.04 9.61 -7.72
N LEU A 124 -3.52 9.00 -8.79
CA LEU A 124 -4.01 9.22 -10.14
C LEU A 124 -5.29 8.41 -10.42
N LEU A 125 -5.56 7.38 -9.61
CA LEU A 125 -6.56 6.37 -9.92
C LEU A 125 -7.81 6.45 -9.07
N LEU A 126 -7.70 6.86 -7.80
CA LEU A 126 -8.89 7.01 -6.97
C LEU A 126 -9.84 8.09 -7.53
N SER A 127 -9.30 9.18 -8.07
CA SER A 127 -10.03 10.42 -8.40
C SER A 127 -10.89 10.33 -9.65
N CYS A 128 -10.83 9.18 -10.32
CA CYS A 128 -11.61 8.91 -11.52
C CYS A 128 -12.93 8.16 -11.25
N PHE A 129 -13.22 7.65 -10.05
CA PHE A 129 -14.34 6.69 -9.84
C PHE A 129 -15.51 7.15 -8.93
N GLY A 130 -15.55 8.43 -8.56
CA GLY A 130 -16.61 9.03 -7.73
C GLY A 130 -17.90 9.46 -8.41
N CYS A 131 -17.80 10.04 -9.60
CA CYS A 131 -18.93 10.67 -10.28
C CYS A 131 -19.41 9.86 -11.49
N LEU A 132 -19.94 8.65 -11.27
CA LEU A 132 -20.69 7.96 -12.32
C LEU A 132 -22.05 7.54 -11.76
N ASP A 133 -22.95 8.51 -11.60
CA ASP A 133 -24.41 8.28 -11.69
C ASP A 133 -25.27 9.55 -11.67
N ASN A 134 -24.78 10.69 -12.20
CA ASN A 134 -25.67 11.84 -12.41
C ASN A 134 -25.48 12.46 -13.79
N LYS A 135 -26.57 12.47 -14.57
CA LYS A 135 -26.58 12.71 -16.01
C LYS A 135 -26.35 14.16 -16.43
N ASP A 136 -26.03 15.07 -15.52
CA ASP A 136 -26.00 16.51 -15.81
C ASP A 136 -24.79 17.27 -15.23
N ILE A 137 -23.56 16.76 -15.39
CA ILE A 137 -22.35 17.61 -15.28
C ILE A 137 -21.35 17.28 -16.41
N PRO A 138 -20.99 18.24 -17.29
CA PRO A 138 -20.20 17.97 -18.49
C PRO A 138 -18.72 17.67 -18.18
N SER A 139 -18.35 16.41 -18.37
CA SER A 139 -17.18 15.94 -19.16
C SER A 139 -15.78 16.55 -18.96
N LEU A 140 -15.40 17.02 -17.77
CA LEU A 140 -14.06 17.62 -17.58
C LEU A 140 -13.25 17.13 -16.38
N VAL A 141 -13.85 16.38 -15.45
CA VAL A 141 -13.13 15.78 -14.31
C VAL A 141 -12.33 14.54 -14.72
N ALA A 142 -12.76 13.82 -15.76
CA ALA A 142 -12.09 12.62 -16.27
C ALA A 142 -10.90 12.90 -17.23
N SER A 143 -10.71 14.13 -17.70
CA SER A 143 -9.63 14.46 -18.66
C SER A 143 -8.34 14.94 -17.98
N LEU A 144 -8.40 15.34 -16.71
CA LEU A 144 -7.34 16.17 -16.12
C LEU A 144 -6.32 15.41 -15.28
N ILE A 145 -6.68 14.21 -14.85
CA ILE A 145 -5.81 13.39 -13.99
C ILE A 145 -4.80 12.62 -14.85
N CYS A 146 -5.04 12.53 -16.16
CA CYS A 146 -4.09 11.99 -17.14
C CYS A 146 -2.96 12.96 -17.58
N HIS A 147 -2.86 14.16 -17.00
CA HIS A 147 -1.81 15.13 -17.33
C HIS A 147 -0.71 15.28 -16.26
N ALA A 148 -0.87 14.73 -15.06
CA ALA A 148 -0.30 15.36 -13.88
C ALA A 148 0.85 14.59 -13.23
N PHE A 149 2.02 14.52 -13.87
CA PHE A 149 3.24 14.36 -13.06
C PHE A 149 4.51 15.06 -13.55
N ASP A 150 4.63 15.36 -14.84
CA ASP A 150 5.52 16.47 -15.27
C ASP A 150 4.81 17.83 -15.32
N VAL A 151 3.47 17.82 -15.32
CA VAL A 151 2.65 19.04 -15.21
C VAL A 151 2.38 19.42 -13.74
N LEU A 152 2.78 18.60 -12.77
CA LEU A 152 2.62 18.92 -11.34
C LEU A 152 3.46 20.11 -10.86
N ALA A 153 4.33 20.67 -11.72
CA ALA A 153 4.99 21.93 -11.48
C ALA A 153 4.29 23.14 -12.16
N SER A 154 3.07 22.99 -12.67
CA SER A 154 2.25 24.09 -13.20
C SER A 154 0.93 24.18 -12.45
N ASP A 155 0.68 25.35 -11.84
CA ASP A 155 -0.50 25.70 -11.04
C ASP A 155 -1.86 25.47 -11.76
N ASP A 156 -1.86 25.21 -13.07
CA ASP A 156 -3.06 25.19 -13.92
C ASP A 156 -4.02 23.99 -13.74
N VAL A 157 -3.54 22.84 -13.27
CA VAL A 157 -4.38 21.62 -13.17
C VAL A 157 -5.39 21.74 -12.04
N PHE A 158 -4.95 22.17 -10.86
CA PHE A 158 -5.84 22.26 -9.70
C PHE A 158 -6.74 23.51 -9.74
N ASN A 159 -6.38 24.54 -10.52
CA ASN A 159 -7.19 25.73 -10.73
C ASN A 159 -8.59 25.42 -11.31
N LYS A 160 -8.76 24.32 -12.05
CA LYS A 160 -10.08 23.92 -12.57
C LYS A 160 -11.06 23.49 -11.47
N PHE A 161 -10.53 23.07 -10.32
CA PHE A 161 -11.32 22.70 -9.15
C PHE A 161 -11.54 23.88 -8.21
N LYS A 162 -11.04 25.07 -8.57
CA LYS A 162 -11.23 26.30 -7.82
C LYS A 162 -12.41 27.11 -8.35
N ASP A 163 -13.09 27.79 -7.44
CA ASP A 163 -14.11 28.79 -7.73
C ASP A 163 -13.45 30.09 -8.19
N ASP A 164 -14.26 31.09 -8.52
CA ASP A 164 -13.76 32.41 -8.97
C ASP A 164 -12.97 33.15 -7.87
N ASN A 165 -13.05 32.70 -6.61
CA ASN A 165 -12.29 33.23 -5.47
C ASN A 165 -10.95 32.49 -5.26
N GLY A 166 -10.64 31.49 -6.08
CA GLY A 166 -9.43 30.68 -5.94
C GLY A 166 -9.49 29.65 -4.81
N LYS A 167 -10.68 29.32 -4.31
CA LYS A 167 -10.90 28.26 -3.30
C LYS A 167 -11.46 27.00 -3.94
N ILE A 168 -11.18 25.84 -3.35
CA ILE A 168 -11.77 24.57 -3.82
C ILE A 168 -13.31 24.64 -3.82
N ARG A 169 -13.92 24.27 -4.96
CA ARG A 169 -15.38 24.34 -5.17
C ARG A 169 -16.14 23.43 -4.21
N GLU A 170 -17.11 23.99 -3.49
CA GLU A 170 -18.00 23.23 -2.60
C GLU A 170 -18.85 22.19 -3.33
N SER A 171 -19.07 22.35 -4.65
CA SER A 171 -19.77 21.35 -5.46
C SER A 171 -19.11 19.96 -5.44
N LEU A 172 -17.82 19.88 -5.09
CA LEU A 172 -17.08 18.62 -4.96
C LEU A 172 -17.49 17.81 -3.72
N ILE A 173 -18.11 18.44 -2.72
CA ILE A 173 -18.52 17.78 -1.47
C ILE A 173 -19.55 16.68 -1.73
N ALA A 174 -20.37 16.84 -2.78
CA ALA A 174 -21.36 15.84 -3.18
C ALA A 174 -20.72 14.55 -3.73
N ASP A 175 -19.49 14.61 -4.24
CA ASP A 175 -18.74 13.45 -4.73
C ASP A 175 -17.79 12.91 -3.66
N VAL A 176 -18.30 11.99 -2.86
CA VAL A 176 -17.52 11.38 -1.78
C VAL A 176 -16.31 10.61 -2.29
N ARG A 177 -16.42 9.87 -3.42
CA ARG A 177 -15.24 9.13 -3.88
C ARG A 177 -14.24 10.06 -4.54
N GLY A 178 -14.67 11.07 -5.30
CA GLY A 178 -13.77 12.12 -5.81
C GLY A 178 -13.04 12.85 -4.67
N MET A 179 -13.73 13.11 -3.56
CA MET A 179 -13.15 13.71 -2.36
C MET A 179 -12.13 12.79 -1.66
N LEU A 180 -12.46 11.50 -1.50
CA LEU A 180 -11.52 10.49 -0.97
C LEU A 180 -10.22 10.42 -1.80
N SER A 181 -10.36 10.68 -3.08
CA SER A 181 -9.26 10.61 -4.00
C SER A 181 -8.38 11.83 -3.99
N LEU A 182 -9.01 13.01 -3.90
CA LEU A 182 -8.30 14.25 -3.68
C LEU A 182 -7.56 14.22 -2.33
N TYR A 183 -8.17 13.60 -1.31
CA TYR A 183 -7.51 13.37 -0.02
C TYR A 183 -6.21 12.56 -0.18
N GLU A 184 -6.28 11.45 -0.90
CA GLU A 184 -5.12 10.58 -1.13
C GLU A 184 -4.06 11.23 -2.02
N ALA A 185 -4.50 12.02 -3.00
CA ALA A 185 -3.64 12.87 -3.81
C ALA A 185 -2.89 13.92 -2.99
N ALA A 186 -3.59 14.61 -2.11
CA ALA A 186 -3.08 15.74 -1.33
C ALA A 186 -2.00 15.35 -0.31
N HIS A 187 -1.84 14.06 0.00
CA HIS A 187 -0.75 13.60 0.85
C HIS A 187 0.61 13.47 0.16
N PHE A 188 0.66 13.63 -1.16
CA PHE A 188 1.93 13.66 -1.91
C PHE A 188 2.52 15.04 -2.04
N ARG A 189 1.89 16.02 -1.39
CA ARG A 189 2.38 17.39 -1.36
C ARG A 189 3.84 17.47 -0.92
N VAL A 190 4.56 18.35 -1.58
CA VAL A 190 5.89 18.81 -1.17
C VAL A 190 5.81 20.24 -0.63
N ARG A 191 6.88 20.70 0.01
CA ARG A 191 6.92 22.05 0.58
C ARG A 191 6.79 23.10 -0.53
N GLY A 192 5.89 24.06 -0.34
CA GLY A 192 5.63 25.14 -1.28
C GLY A 192 4.42 24.92 -2.19
N GLU A 193 3.71 23.79 -2.05
CA GLU A 193 2.48 23.49 -2.80
C GLU A 193 1.23 23.84 -1.97
N ASP A 194 0.96 25.13 -1.79
CA ASP A 194 -0.14 25.64 -0.96
C ASP A 194 -1.51 25.06 -1.37
N ILE A 195 -1.67 24.70 -2.65
CA ILE A 195 -2.90 24.13 -3.20
C ILE A 195 -3.21 22.72 -2.68
N LEU A 196 -2.18 21.91 -2.42
CA LEU A 196 -2.37 20.57 -1.88
C LEU A 196 -2.51 20.59 -0.35
N ASP A 197 -1.93 21.59 0.31
CA ASP A 197 -2.24 21.87 1.72
C ASP A 197 -3.71 22.29 1.89
N GLU A 198 -4.22 23.15 1.02
CA GLU A 198 -5.65 23.52 0.96
C GLU A 198 -6.52 22.29 0.69
N ALA A 199 -6.17 21.47 -0.31
CA ALA A 199 -6.90 20.27 -0.67
C ALA A 199 -6.95 19.24 0.46
N LEU A 200 -5.85 19.05 1.19
CA LEU A 200 -5.87 18.14 2.33
C LEU A 200 -6.81 18.65 3.42
N SER A 201 -6.73 19.94 3.78
CA SER A 201 -7.57 20.53 4.82
C SER A 201 -9.06 20.43 4.46
N PHE A 202 -9.40 20.78 3.21
CA PHE A 202 -10.75 20.70 2.66
C PHE A 202 -11.30 19.27 2.72
N THR A 203 -10.54 18.30 2.18
CA THR A 203 -10.99 16.92 2.10
C THR A 203 -11.14 16.26 3.47
N ILE A 204 -10.23 16.49 4.42
CA ILE A 204 -10.35 15.98 5.80
C ILE A 204 -11.66 16.47 6.42
N THR A 205 -11.89 17.78 6.40
CA THR A 205 -13.05 18.41 7.02
C THR A 205 -14.37 17.84 6.50
N HIS A 206 -14.46 17.68 5.18
CA HIS A 206 -15.69 17.22 4.54
C HIS A 206 -15.87 15.70 4.60
N LEU A 207 -14.80 14.90 4.53
CA LEU A 207 -14.87 13.46 4.72
C LEU A 207 -15.30 13.12 6.15
N GLU A 208 -14.69 13.73 7.18
CA GLU A 208 -15.06 13.51 8.59
C GLU A 208 -16.53 13.82 8.86
N SER A 209 -17.03 14.94 8.30
CA SER A 209 -18.44 15.32 8.41
C SER A 209 -19.37 14.32 7.70
N ALA A 210 -18.95 13.80 6.54
CA ALA A 210 -19.75 12.89 5.73
C ALA A 210 -19.87 11.49 6.33
N VAL A 211 -18.87 10.99 7.08
CA VAL A 211 -18.77 9.59 7.57
C VAL A 211 -20.09 9.05 8.11
N SER A 212 -20.80 9.81 8.94
CA SER A 212 -22.03 9.36 9.60
C SER A 212 -23.21 9.08 8.65
N ASN A 213 -23.19 9.64 7.44
CA ASN A 213 -24.29 9.57 6.47
C ASN A 213 -23.98 8.65 5.27
N LEU A 214 -22.82 8.00 5.25
CA LEU A 214 -22.39 7.13 4.15
C LEU A 214 -22.94 5.70 4.32
N SER A 215 -23.04 4.98 3.20
CA SER A 215 -23.28 3.53 3.23
C SER A 215 -22.10 2.80 3.87
N ASN A 216 -22.35 1.66 4.52
CA ASN A 216 -21.33 0.92 5.29
C ASN A 216 -20.01 0.72 4.52
N LEU A 217 -20.07 0.34 3.24
CA LEU A 217 -18.87 0.07 2.45
C LEU A 217 -18.02 1.33 2.19
N VAL A 218 -18.66 2.42 1.77
CA VAL A 218 -17.97 3.69 1.50
C VAL A 218 -17.50 4.33 2.80
N GLN A 219 -18.30 4.19 3.86
CA GLN A 219 -17.94 4.62 5.22
C GLN A 219 -16.65 3.95 5.69
N GLU A 220 -16.53 2.63 5.56
CA GLU A 220 -15.32 1.88 5.93
C GLU A 220 -14.08 2.33 5.13
N GLN A 221 -14.24 2.62 3.83
CA GLN A 221 -13.16 3.16 3.00
C GLN A 221 -12.69 4.53 3.49
N VAL A 222 -13.63 5.44 3.79
CA VAL A 222 -13.33 6.79 4.27
C VAL A 222 -12.66 6.75 5.65
N ILE A 223 -13.20 5.96 6.58
CA ILE A 223 -12.60 5.79 7.92
C ILE A 223 -11.19 5.23 7.80
N HIS A 224 -10.96 4.25 6.92
CA HIS A 224 -9.63 3.70 6.71
C HIS A 224 -8.65 4.76 6.20
N ALA A 225 -9.01 5.47 5.12
CA ALA A 225 -8.14 6.47 4.52
C ALA A 225 -7.80 7.60 5.51
N LEU A 226 -8.78 8.11 6.26
CA LEU A 226 -8.57 9.14 7.28
C LEU A 226 -7.60 8.71 8.38
N ASN A 227 -7.61 7.44 8.78
CA ASN A 227 -6.66 6.89 9.75
C ASN A 227 -5.28 6.68 9.13
N GLN A 228 -5.23 6.11 7.93
CA GLN A 228 -4.01 5.71 7.26
C GLN A 228 -4.19 5.88 5.74
N PRO A 229 -3.59 6.93 5.15
CA PRO A 229 -3.56 7.09 3.71
C PRO A 229 -2.82 5.92 3.06
N ILE A 230 -3.33 5.41 1.94
CA ILE A 230 -2.84 4.13 1.40
C ILE A 230 -1.37 4.21 0.98
N HIS A 231 -0.91 5.35 0.46
CA HIS A 231 0.50 5.54 0.09
C HIS A 231 1.47 5.55 1.28
N LYS A 232 0.97 5.81 2.50
CA LYS A 232 1.72 5.66 3.75
C LYS A 232 1.57 4.25 4.35
N GLY A 233 0.61 3.46 3.87
CA GLY A 233 0.40 2.07 4.26
C GLY A 233 1.43 1.11 3.67
N LEU A 234 1.52 -0.10 4.25
CA LEU A 234 2.32 -1.19 3.69
C LEU A 234 1.51 -1.93 2.63
N THR A 235 2.04 -2.05 1.41
CA THR A 235 1.33 -2.61 0.25
C THR A 235 0.62 -3.93 0.54
N ARG A 236 1.25 -4.87 1.26
CA ARG A 236 0.62 -6.17 1.59
C ARG A 236 -0.55 -6.04 2.58
N LEU A 237 -0.49 -5.10 3.52
CA LEU A 237 -1.59 -4.84 4.46
C LEU A 237 -2.76 -4.14 3.73
N GLU A 238 -2.43 -3.16 2.90
CA GLU A 238 -3.42 -2.45 2.08
C GLU A 238 -4.10 -3.39 1.08
N ALA A 239 -3.36 -4.30 0.45
CA ALA A 239 -3.91 -5.31 -0.45
C ALA A 239 -4.89 -6.26 0.25
N THR A 240 -4.58 -6.65 1.50
CA THR A 240 -5.46 -7.50 2.31
C THR A 240 -6.84 -6.85 2.48
N ARG A 241 -6.86 -5.56 2.78
CA ARG A 241 -8.11 -4.80 2.92
C ARG A 241 -8.77 -4.57 1.56
N TYR A 242 -7.99 -4.30 0.52
CA TYR A 242 -8.53 -4.05 -0.80
C TYR A 242 -9.21 -5.28 -1.42
N PHE A 243 -8.79 -6.50 -1.10
CA PHE A 243 -9.52 -7.71 -1.52
C PHE A 243 -11.01 -7.65 -1.16
N PHE A 244 -11.32 -7.19 0.05
CA PHE A 244 -12.70 -7.06 0.50
C PHE A 244 -13.46 -6.07 -0.39
N PHE A 245 -12.94 -4.86 -0.58
CA PHE A 245 -13.60 -3.84 -1.39
C PHE A 245 -13.72 -4.22 -2.86
N TYR A 246 -12.68 -4.82 -3.44
CA TYR A 246 -12.65 -5.22 -4.84
C TYR A 246 -13.65 -6.35 -5.12
N GLU A 247 -13.84 -7.27 -4.17
CA GLU A 247 -14.82 -8.36 -4.30
C GLU A 247 -16.28 -7.87 -4.23
N GLN A 248 -16.54 -6.74 -3.56
CA GLN A 248 -17.88 -6.13 -3.49
C GLN A 248 -18.25 -5.29 -4.73
N ASP A 249 -17.29 -4.96 -5.59
CA ASP A 249 -17.56 -4.21 -6.82
C ASP A 249 -18.14 -5.15 -7.89
N ASP A 250 -19.38 -4.97 -8.31
CA ASP A 250 -20.03 -5.81 -9.34
C ASP A 250 -19.27 -5.85 -10.68
N SER A 251 -18.47 -4.83 -10.97
CA SER A 251 -17.67 -4.70 -12.19
C SER A 251 -16.27 -5.33 -12.09
N HIS A 252 -15.90 -5.89 -10.94
CA HIS A 252 -14.55 -6.38 -10.71
C HIS A 252 -14.15 -7.52 -11.67
N ASN A 253 -12.86 -7.56 -11.99
CA ASN A 253 -12.32 -8.62 -12.81
C ASN A 253 -12.05 -9.86 -11.94
N LYS A 254 -12.89 -10.88 -12.10
CA LYS A 254 -12.79 -12.16 -11.36
C LYS A 254 -11.47 -12.89 -11.58
N VAL A 255 -10.88 -12.79 -12.78
CA VAL A 255 -9.60 -13.43 -13.09
C VAL A 255 -8.47 -12.74 -12.32
N LEU A 256 -8.46 -11.41 -12.29
CA LEU A 256 -7.50 -10.63 -11.52
C LEU A 256 -7.65 -10.87 -10.01
N LEU A 257 -8.87 -10.91 -9.49
CA LEU A 257 -9.12 -11.19 -8.06
C LEU A 257 -8.62 -12.57 -7.66
N ASN A 258 -8.93 -13.61 -8.46
CA ASN A 258 -8.46 -14.97 -8.21
C ASN A 258 -6.94 -15.05 -8.29
N PHE A 259 -6.33 -14.43 -9.31
CA PHE A 259 -4.89 -14.35 -9.47
C PHE A 259 -4.23 -13.75 -8.23
N ALA A 260 -4.73 -12.61 -7.77
CA ALA A 260 -4.18 -11.91 -6.61
C ALA A 260 -4.35 -12.69 -5.30
N LYS A 261 -5.49 -13.38 -5.09
CA LYS A 261 -5.69 -14.26 -3.93
C LYS A 261 -4.72 -15.44 -3.94
N LEU A 262 -4.51 -16.09 -5.10
CA LEU A 262 -3.55 -17.19 -5.23
C LEU A 262 -2.11 -16.72 -4.98
N ASP A 263 -1.73 -15.59 -5.57
CA ASP A 263 -0.41 -14.97 -5.40
C ASP A 263 -0.13 -14.65 -3.93
N PHE A 264 -1.09 -14.01 -3.26
CA PHE A 264 -0.99 -13.64 -1.85
C PHE A 264 -0.76 -14.86 -0.97
N ASN A 265 -1.53 -15.93 -1.17
CA ASN A 265 -1.42 -17.15 -0.39
C ASN A 265 -0.09 -17.88 -0.65
N LEU A 266 0.38 -17.91 -1.90
CA LEU A 266 1.66 -18.56 -2.23
C LEU A 266 2.83 -17.83 -1.58
N LEU A 267 2.86 -16.50 -1.65
CA LEU A 267 3.87 -15.71 -0.97
C LEU A 267 3.75 -15.78 0.55
N GLN A 268 2.55 -15.87 1.11
CA GLN A 268 2.36 -16.09 2.54
C GLN A 268 3.02 -17.40 2.99
N LYS A 269 2.87 -18.48 2.23
CA LYS A 269 3.54 -19.76 2.52
C LYS A 269 5.06 -19.62 2.46
N MET A 270 5.58 -18.90 1.47
CA MET A 270 7.02 -18.63 1.36
C MET A 270 7.52 -17.86 2.58
N HIS A 271 6.84 -16.78 2.99
CA HIS A 271 7.20 -16.01 4.18
C HIS A 271 7.09 -16.84 5.47
N GLN A 272 6.11 -17.74 5.59
CA GLN A 272 5.97 -18.65 6.72
C GLN A 272 7.16 -19.62 6.80
N TRP A 273 7.59 -20.15 5.66
CA TRP A 273 8.77 -21.00 5.57
C TRP A 273 10.04 -20.21 5.92
N GLU A 274 10.26 -19.03 5.34
CA GLU A 274 11.40 -18.16 5.67
C GLU A 274 11.44 -17.82 7.16
N LEU A 275 10.28 -17.49 7.75
CA LEU A 275 10.17 -17.20 9.17
C LEU A 275 10.49 -18.42 10.03
N SER A 276 10.08 -19.62 9.61
CA SER A 276 10.44 -20.87 10.29
C SER A 276 11.95 -21.07 10.32
N GLU A 277 12.65 -20.79 9.22
CA GLU A 277 14.11 -20.90 9.12
C GLU A 277 14.83 -19.83 9.95
N ILE A 278 14.27 -18.63 10.08
CA ILE A 278 14.80 -17.56 10.94
C ILE A 278 14.62 -17.90 12.43
N THR A 279 13.51 -18.53 12.79
CA THR A 279 13.19 -18.86 14.18
C THR A 279 13.84 -20.14 14.70
N ARG A 280 14.37 -20.99 13.81
CA ARG A 280 15.02 -22.27 14.14
C ARG A 280 16.43 -22.08 14.69
#